data_AF-A0ABD5B0E4-F1
#
_entry.id   AF-A0ABD5B0E4-F1
#
_cell.length_a   1.000
_cell.length_b   1.000
_cell.length_c   1.000
_cell.angle_alpha   90.00
_cell.angle_beta   90.00
_cell.angle_gamma   90.00
#
_symmetry.space_group_name_H-M   'P 1'
#
loop_
_entity.id
_entity.type
_entity.pdbx_description
1 polymer ?
#
loop_
_entity_poly.entity_id
_entity_poly.type
_entity_poly.pdbx_seq_one_letter_code
_entity_poly.pdbx_strand_id
1 'polypeptide(L)'
;MEVAEQRMTFKTFMFKVLNGLAIAIIAGLIPNAVLGGLFKYLSQYADIFATMNQVVLGVQFALPIIVGVLIALQFNLNPMATALVGAASFVGSGAAKVTQAGWQLVG
;
A
#
# COMPACT_ATOMS: atom_id res chain seq x y z
N MET A 1 -3.80 26.82 -26.86
CA MET A 1 -2.88 25.67 -26.76
C MET A 1 -3.77 24.44 -26.71
N GLU A 2 -3.86 23.75 -27.83
CA GLU A 2 -4.71 22.58 -27.99
C GLU A 2 -4.10 21.45 -27.15
N VAL A 3 -4.73 21.11 -26.05
CA VAL A 3 -4.39 19.90 -25.29
C VAL A 3 -4.84 18.75 -26.16
N ALA A 4 -3.95 18.24 -27.01
CA ALA A 4 -4.18 16.98 -27.67
C ALA A 4 -4.43 15.94 -26.57
N GLU A 5 -5.69 15.51 -26.41
CA GLU A 5 -6.03 14.35 -25.59
C GLU A 5 -5.22 13.17 -26.14
N GLN A 6 -4.06 12.90 -25.53
CA GLN A 6 -3.37 11.65 -25.75
C GLN A 6 -4.31 10.55 -25.26
N ARG A 7 -5.04 9.93 -26.19
CA ARG A 7 -5.85 8.75 -25.89
C ARG A 7 -4.93 7.74 -25.21
N MET A 8 -5.13 7.53 -23.91
CA MET A 8 -4.37 6.52 -23.20
C MET A 8 -4.74 5.17 -23.78
N THR A 9 -3.80 4.58 -24.52
CA THR A 9 -3.91 3.18 -24.91
C THR A 9 -3.89 2.32 -23.65
N PHE A 10 -4.68 1.23 -23.65
CA PHE A 10 -4.73 0.27 -22.54
C PHE A 10 -3.34 -0.18 -22.06
N LYS A 11 -2.40 -0.39 -23.00
CA LYS A 11 -1.01 -0.73 -22.68
C LYS A 11 -0.32 0.33 -21.80
N THR A 12 -0.49 1.61 -22.12
CA THR A 12 0.10 2.71 -21.36
C THR A 12 -0.52 2.83 -19.97
N PHE A 13 -1.84 2.65 -19.87
CA PHE A 13 -2.54 2.60 -18.58
C PHE A 13 -2.00 1.47 -17.70
N MET A 14 -1.97 0.23 -18.22
CA MET A 14 -1.46 -0.92 -17.49
C MET A 14 0.00 -0.75 -17.09
N PHE A 15 0.84 -0.19 -17.98
CA PHE A 15 2.24 0.07 -17.67
C PHE A 15 2.39 1.08 -16.52
N LYS A 16 1.57 2.15 -16.48
CA LYS A 16 1.54 3.09 -15.36
C LYS A 16 1.10 2.42 -14.05
N VAL A 17 0.04 1.61 -14.08
CA VAL A 17 -0.41 0.86 -12.89
C VAL A 17 0.69 -0.08 -12.38
N LEU A 18 1.30 -0.87 -13.27
CA LEU A 18 2.34 -1.82 -12.91
C LEU A 18 3.60 -1.13 -12.37
N ASN A 19 3.97 0.02 -12.94
CA ASN A 19 5.11 0.80 -12.48
C ASN A 19 4.84 1.37 -11.07
N GLY A 20 3.67 2.01 -10.86
CA GLY A 20 3.27 2.51 -9.54
C GLY A 20 3.21 1.41 -8.49
N LEU A 21 2.68 0.24 -8.85
CA LEU A 21 2.67 -0.95 -7.99
C LEU A 21 4.09 -1.41 -7.65
N ALA A 22 4.99 -1.50 -8.64
CA ALA A 22 6.37 -1.95 -8.41
C ALA A 22 7.09 -1.04 -7.40
N ILE A 23 6.96 0.28 -7.55
CA ILE A 23 7.54 1.25 -6.60
C ILE A 23 6.94 1.06 -5.20
N ALA A 24 5.62 0.88 -5.10
CA ALA A 24 4.93 0.70 -3.83
C ALA A 24 5.35 -0.57 -3.09
N ILE A 25 5.50 -1.69 -3.81
CA ILE A 25 5.95 -2.97 -3.25
C ILE A 25 7.39 -2.84 -2.74
N ILE A 26 8.26 -2.20 -3.51
CA ILE A 26 9.66 -1.97 -3.11
C ILE A 26 9.72 -1.08 -1.86
N ALA A 27 8.98 0.03 -1.84
CA ALA A 27 8.99 0.97 -0.73
C ALA A 27 8.30 0.41 0.54
N GLY A 28 7.24 -0.37 0.37
CA GLY A 28 6.40 -0.83 1.47
C GLY A 28 6.76 -2.21 2.01
N LEU A 29 6.98 -3.21 1.15
CA LEU A 29 7.16 -4.59 1.59
C LEU A 29 8.60 -4.94 1.94
N ILE A 30 9.58 -4.41 1.21
CA ILE A 30 10.99 -4.77 1.44
C ILE A 30 11.45 -4.36 2.84
N PRO A 31 11.26 -3.11 3.30
CA PRO A 31 11.69 -2.71 4.64
C PRO A 31 10.95 -3.49 5.71
N ASN A 32 9.65 -3.75 5.48
CA ASN A 32 8.81 -4.45 6.44
C ASN A 32 9.24 -5.91 6.64
N ALA A 33 9.59 -6.60 5.56
CA ALA A 33 10.08 -7.98 5.61
C ALA A 33 11.44 -8.07 6.31
N VAL A 34 12.34 -7.12 6.05
CA VAL A 34 13.66 -7.05 6.69
C VAL A 34 13.52 -6.78 8.19
N LEU A 35 12.72 -5.78 8.57
CA LEU A 35 12.48 -5.42 9.97
C LEU A 35 11.75 -6.54 10.72
N GLY A 36 10.76 -7.19 10.11
CA GLY A 36 10.03 -8.31 10.70
C GLY A 36 10.93 -9.51 10.95
N GLY A 37 11.79 -9.85 10.00
CA GLY A 37 12.80 -10.91 10.17
C GLY A 37 13.80 -10.59 11.28
N LEU A 38 14.29 -9.34 11.32
CA LEU A 38 15.23 -8.88 12.33
C LEU A 38 14.61 -8.88 13.74
N PHE A 39 13.41 -8.33 13.92
CA PHE A 39 12.74 -8.26 15.21
C PHE A 39 12.26 -9.64 15.69
N LYS A 40 11.89 -10.54 14.79
CA LYS A 40 11.60 -11.94 15.13
C LYS A 40 12.84 -12.69 15.63
N TYR A 41 14.01 -12.38 15.09
CA TYR A 41 15.26 -12.94 15.61
C TYR A 41 15.62 -12.31 16.97
N LEU A 42 15.51 -10.99 17.08
CA LEU A 42 15.82 -10.25 18.30
C LEU A 42 14.83 -10.49 19.46
N SER A 43 13.61 -10.95 19.19
CA SER A 43 12.63 -11.31 20.22
C SER A 43 13.06 -12.50 21.08
N GLN A 44 14.10 -13.24 20.68
CA GLN A 44 14.71 -14.27 21.53
C GLN A 44 15.51 -13.67 22.69
N TYR A 45 15.92 -12.39 22.59
CA TYR A 45 16.80 -11.74 23.55
C TYR A 45 16.06 -10.75 24.46
N ALA A 46 14.96 -10.14 24.01
CA ALA A 46 14.12 -9.28 24.84
C ALA A 46 12.67 -9.21 24.32
N ASP A 47 11.70 -9.22 25.24
CA ASP A 47 10.27 -9.18 24.94
C ASP A 47 9.83 -7.89 24.21
N ILE A 48 10.59 -6.81 24.34
CA ILE A 48 10.28 -5.54 23.66
C ILE A 48 10.31 -5.66 22.12
N PHE A 49 11.13 -6.58 21.60
CA PHE A 49 11.19 -6.85 20.16
C PHE A 49 9.97 -7.64 19.66
N ALA A 50 9.28 -8.38 20.53
CA ALA A 50 8.01 -8.99 20.17
C ALA A 50 6.91 -7.94 19.93
N THR A 51 6.86 -6.90 20.78
CA THR A 51 5.95 -5.76 20.57
C THR A 51 6.32 -4.98 19.31
N MET A 52 7.61 -4.76 19.04
CA MET A 52 8.04 -4.11 17.79
C MET A 52 7.67 -4.93 16.54
N ASN A 53 7.76 -6.26 16.62
CA ASN A 53 7.34 -7.15 15.54
C ASN A 53 5.82 -7.05 15.27
N GLN A 54 4.98 -6.91 16.30
CA GLN A 54 3.55 -6.64 16.12
C GLN A 54 3.29 -5.30 15.42
N VAL A 55 4.07 -4.26 15.72
CA VAL A 55 3.97 -2.96 15.03
C VAL A 55 4.33 -3.10 13.54
N VAL A 56 5.39 -3.84 13.22
CA VAL A 56 5.79 -4.15 11.83
C VAL A 56 4.69 -4.90 11.09
N LEU A 57 4.02 -5.86 11.75
CA LEU A 57 2.86 -6.53 11.15
C LEU A 57 1.71 -5.56 10.90
N GLY A 58 1.46 -4.62 11.82
CA GLY A 58 0.43 -3.59 11.71
C GLY A 58 0.65 -2.61 10.54
N VAL A 59 1.90 -2.23 10.25
CA VAL A 59 2.23 -1.34 9.12
C VAL A 59 1.83 -1.94 7.77
N GLN A 60 1.74 -3.27 7.67
CA GLN A 60 1.32 -3.95 6.43
C GLN A 60 -0.11 -3.61 6.01
N PHE A 61 -0.98 -3.28 6.96
CA PHE A 61 -2.33 -2.83 6.66
C PHE A 61 -2.34 -1.47 5.95
N ALA A 62 -1.29 -0.65 6.06
CA ALA A 62 -1.19 0.61 5.32
C ALA A 62 -0.72 0.44 3.86
N LEU A 63 -0.19 -0.74 3.49
CA LEU A 63 0.34 -0.98 2.15
C LEU A 63 -0.65 -0.75 1.01
N PRO A 64 -1.93 -1.17 1.10
CA PRO A 64 -2.89 -0.89 0.03
C PRO A 64 -3.11 0.60 -0.21
N ILE A 65 -3.03 1.43 0.83
CA ILE A 65 -3.11 2.89 0.72
C ILE A 65 -1.90 3.40 -0.06
N ILE A 66 -0.70 2.96 0.32
CA ILE A 66 0.56 3.35 -0.33
C ILE A 66 0.55 2.98 -1.81
N VAL A 67 0.09 1.76 -2.13
CA VAL A 67 -0.06 1.28 -3.51
C VAL A 67 -1.02 2.16 -4.31
N GLY A 68 -2.20 2.45 -3.77
CA GLY A 68 -3.18 3.32 -4.44
C GLY A 68 -2.67 4.75 -4.68
N VAL A 69 -2.00 5.34 -3.70
CA VAL A 69 -1.42 6.68 -3.79
C VAL A 69 -0.31 6.72 -4.86
N LEU A 70 0.62 5.75 -4.86
CA LEU A 70 1.72 5.75 -5.82
C LEU A 70 1.26 5.46 -7.26
N ILE A 71 0.22 4.64 -7.44
CA ILE A 71 -0.42 4.47 -8.75
C ILE A 71 -1.05 5.79 -9.20
N ALA A 72 -1.79 6.49 -8.33
CA ALA A 72 -2.41 7.78 -8.65
C ALA A 72 -1.40 8.85 -9.05
N LEU A 73 -0.22 8.88 -8.41
CA LEU A 73 0.88 9.76 -8.78
C LEU A 73 1.43 9.46 -10.17
N GLN A 74 1.45 8.19 -10.60
CA GLN A 74 1.86 7.82 -11.96
C GLN A 74 0.90 8.33 -13.05
N PHE A 75 -0.34 8.66 -12.67
CA PHE A 75 -1.34 9.31 -13.50
C PHE A 75 -1.36 10.84 -13.36
N ASN A 76 -0.46 11.45 -12.57
CA ASN A 76 -0.44 12.89 -12.27
C ASN A 76 -1.79 13.41 -11.76
N LEU A 77 -2.49 12.61 -10.95
CA LEU A 77 -3.75 13.03 -10.34
C LEU A 77 -3.51 14.15 -9.33
N ASN A 78 -4.54 15.00 -9.13
CA ASN A 78 -4.46 16.03 -8.10
C ASN A 78 -4.39 15.39 -6.68
N PRO A 79 -3.95 16.15 -5.65
CA PRO A 79 -3.79 15.59 -4.31
C PRO A 79 -5.07 14.99 -3.73
N MET A 80 -6.23 15.59 -4.03
CA MET A 80 -7.54 15.12 -3.58
C MET A 80 -7.91 13.76 -4.19
N ALA A 81 -7.78 13.62 -5.51
CA ALA A 81 -8.04 12.38 -6.24
C ALA A 81 -7.04 11.29 -5.83
N THR A 82 -5.78 11.66 -5.58
CA THR A 82 -4.76 10.74 -5.08
C THR A 82 -5.14 10.17 -3.72
N ALA A 83 -5.62 11.00 -2.79
CA ALA A 83 -6.11 10.54 -1.49
C ALA A 83 -7.33 9.62 -1.63
N LEU A 84 -8.27 9.96 -2.52
CA LEU A 84 -9.45 9.13 -2.82
C LEU A 84 -9.08 7.76 -3.41
N VAL A 85 -8.12 7.71 -4.34
CA VAL A 85 -7.64 6.44 -4.92
C VAL A 85 -6.93 5.61 -3.85
N GLY A 86 -6.15 6.23 -2.96
CA GLY A 86 -5.55 5.55 -1.81
C GLY A 86 -6.61 4.93 -0.88
N ALA A 87 -7.65 5.69 -0.53
CA ALA A 87 -8.75 5.20 0.30
C ALA A 87 -9.56 4.09 -0.41
N ALA A 88 -9.87 4.26 -1.70
CA ALA A 88 -10.56 3.24 -2.50
C ALA A 88 -9.73 1.95 -2.59
N SER A 89 -8.41 2.07 -2.74
CA SER A 89 -7.49 0.94 -2.76
C SER A 89 -7.47 0.19 -1.42
N PHE A 90 -7.57 0.92 -0.31
CA PHE A 90 -7.69 0.31 1.01
C PHE A 90 -8.98 -0.49 1.18
N VAL A 91 -10.12 0.11 0.84
CA VAL A 91 -11.43 -0.58 0.91
C VAL A 91 -11.47 -1.77 -0.05
N GLY A 92 -10.91 -1.63 -1.25
CA GLY A 92 -10.87 -2.70 -2.26
C GLY A 92 -9.85 -3.82 -1.99
N SER A 93 -8.86 -3.60 -1.11
CA SER A 93 -7.82 -4.60 -0.84
C SER A 93 -8.29 -5.82 -0.07
N GLY A 94 -9.47 -5.75 0.56
CA GLY A 94 -9.96 -6.81 1.44
C GLY A 94 -9.24 -6.90 2.79
N ALA A 95 -8.26 -6.01 3.05
CA ALA A 95 -7.60 -5.86 4.35
C ALA A 95 -8.55 -5.34 5.43
N ALA A 96 -9.61 -4.62 5.04
CA ALA A 96 -10.70 -4.24 5.92
C ALA A 96 -11.99 -4.95 5.47
N LYS A 97 -12.55 -5.81 6.32
CA LYS A 97 -13.80 -6.53 6.05
C LYS A 97 -14.90 -6.04 7.00
N VAL A 98 -16.11 -5.93 6.45
CA VAL A 98 -17.32 -5.71 7.25
C VAL A 98 -17.74 -7.07 7.82
N THR A 99 -17.51 -7.28 9.11
CA THR A 99 -18.00 -8.47 9.83
C THR A 99 -19.26 -8.09 10.62
N GLN A 100 -19.95 -9.08 11.21
CA GLN A 100 -21.14 -8.83 12.03
C GLN A 100 -20.87 -7.96 13.27
N ALA A 101 -19.59 -7.78 13.65
CA ALA A 101 -19.16 -6.97 14.78
C ALA A 101 -18.65 -5.55 14.38
N GLY A 102 -18.72 -5.19 13.09
CA GLY A 102 -18.28 -3.88 12.59
C GLY A 102 -17.17 -3.96 11.53
N TRP A 103 -16.56 -2.82 11.22
CA TRP A 103 -15.44 -2.75 10.27
C TRP A 103 -14.16 -3.22 10.97
N GLN A 104 -13.61 -4.34 10.51
CA GLN A 104 -12.43 -4.95 11.13
C GLN A 104 -11.29 -5.07 10.12
N LEU A 105 -10.07 -4.83 10.60
CA LEU A 105 -8.86 -5.17 9.85
C LEU A 105 -8.63 -6.67 9.97
N VAL A 106 -8.58 -7.36 8.83
CA VAL A 106 -8.45 -8.81 8.76
C VAL A 106 -7.13 -9.11 8.07
N GLY A 107 -6.18 -9.66 8.82
CA GLY A 107 -4.84 -10.06 8.36
C GLY A 107 -4.13 -10.88 9.42
#